data_AF-X1DZH2-F1
#
_entry.id   AF-X1DZH2-F1
#
_cell.length_a   1.000
_cell.length_b   1.000
_cell.length_c   1.000
_cell.angle_alpha   90.00
_cell.angle_beta   90.00
_cell.angle_gamma   90.00
#
_symmetry.space_group_name_H-M   'P 1'
#
loop_
_entity.id
_entity.type
_entity.pdbx_description
1 polymer ?
#
loop_
_entity_poly.entity_id
_entity_poly.type
_entity_poly.pdbx_seq_one_letter_code
_entity_poly.pdbx_strand_id
1 'polypeptide(L)'
;MSYEPLFWDLAAAVDMAFEPWYPDKVVKTYRIEPQVFYYTFGPHEPALRIASGDTVIAETRDAFGYDRDRSPLPESMKHCLPGTSLKESNPVIGPIYVEDA
;
A
#
# COMPACT_ATOMS: atom_id res chain seq x y z
N MET A 1 29.69 42.45 12.93
CA MET A 1 28.68 41.39 12.72
C MET A 1 28.85 40.88 11.31
N SER A 2 29.65 39.83 11.14
CA SER A 2 29.81 39.13 9.87
C SER A 2 28.73 38.05 9.78
N TYR A 3 28.00 38.05 8.67
CA TYR A 3 27.05 37.01 8.32
C TYR A 3 27.80 35.96 7.51
N GLU A 4 28.07 34.80 8.13
CA GLU A 4 28.61 33.61 7.45
C GLU A 4 27.41 32.78 6.96
N PRO A 5 27.25 32.53 5.66
CA PRO A 5 26.20 31.65 5.19
C PRO A 5 26.58 30.21 5.54
N LEU A 6 25.72 29.53 6.30
CA LEU A 6 25.71 28.07 6.43
C LEU A 6 25.36 27.46 5.07
N PHE A 7 26.36 27.36 4.19
CA PHE A 7 26.32 26.50 3.02
C PHE A 7 26.32 25.06 3.53
N TRP A 8 25.12 24.50 3.69
CA TRP A 8 24.94 23.06 3.76
C TRP A 8 25.51 22.48 2.48
N ASP A 9 26.60 21.74 2.61
CA ASP A 9 27.20 21.00 1.52
C ASP A 9 26.17 19.98 1.02
N LEU A 10 25.48 20.33 -0.06
CA LEU A 10 24.34 19.58 -0.58
C LEU A 10 24.73 18.13 -0.90
N ALA A 11 26.01 17.89 -1.22
CA ALA A 11 26.54 16.56 -1.47
C ALA A 11 26.57 15.69 -0.19
N ALA A 12 26.94 16.25 0.97
CA ALA A 12 26.95 15.51 2.23
C ALA A 12 25.54 15.17 2.73
N ALA A 13 24.56 16.04 2.47
CA ALA A 13 23.15 15.77 2.81
C ALA A 13 22.52 14.69 1.91
N VAL A 14 22.99 14.54 0.67
CA VAL A 14 22.52 13.51 -0.26
C VAL A 14 23.13 12.14 0.09
N ASP A 15 24.40 12.08 0.50
CA ASP A 15 25.04 10.83 0.95
C ASP A 15 24.51 10.37 2.33
N MET A 16 24.17 11.28 3.24
CA MET A 16 23.50 10.95 4.51
C MET A 16 22.04 10.52 4.36
N ALA A 17 21.41 10.75 3.20
CA ALA A 17 20.00 10.40 2.96
C ALA A 17 19.77 8.94 2.53
N PHE A 18 20.84 8.16 2.36
CA PHE A 18 20.79 6.72 2.04
C PHE A 18 21.23 5.81 3.19
N GLU A 19 21.44 6.35 4.40
CA GLU A 19 21.38 5.54 5.61
C GLU A 19 19.93 5.06 5.78
N PRO A 20 19.67 3.74 5.93
CA PRO A 20 18.31 3.28 6.19
C PRO A 20 17.81 3.98 7.46
N TRP A 21 16.67 4.68 7.37
CA TRP A 21 16.02 5.38 8.50
C TRP A 21 15.76 4.47 9.73
N TYR A 22 15.97 3.17 9.58
CA TYR A 22 15.96 2.17 10.63
C TYR A 22 17.11 1.17 10.43
N PRO A 23 18.34 1.47 10.87
CA PRO A 23 19.51 0.63 10.59
C PRO A 23 19.41 -0.76 11.25
N ASP A 24 18.64 -0.88 12.34
CA ASP A 24 18.44 -2.14 13.06
C ASP A 24 17.12 -2.85 12.72
N LYS A 25 16.26 -2.28 11.86
CA LYS A 25 14.97 -2.90 11.53
C LYS A 25 15.16 -3.95 10.44
N VAL A 26 14.72 -5.16 10.73
CA VAL A 26 14.53 -6.19 9.71
C VAL A 26 13.33 -5.80 8.84
N VAL A 27 13.61 -5.27 7.66
CA VAL A 27 12.60 -5.00 6.62
C VAL A 27 12.09 -6.30 6.04
N LYS A 28 10.77 -6.46 5.98
CA LYS A 28 10.13 -7.65 5.42
C LYS A 28 9.46 -7.32 4.10
N THR A 29 9.41 -8.32 3.21
CA THR A 29 8.59 -8.28 1.99
C THR A 29 7.42 -9.23 2.15
N TYR A 30 6.21 -8.72 2.00
CA TYR A 30 4.98 -9.50 2.01
C TYR A 30 4.40 -9.59 0.60
N ARG A 31 3.78 -10.73 0.30
CA ARG A 31 2.92 -10.87 -0.87
C ARG A 31 1.48 -11.03 -0.36
N ILE A 32 0.60 -10.15 -0.79
CA ILE A 32 -0.82 -10.23 -0.42
C ILE A 32 -1.58 -11.08 -1.44
N GLU A 33 -2.35 -12.03 -0.95
CA GLU A 33 -3.26 -12.86 -1.74
C GLU A 33 -4.71 -12.52 -1.35
N PRO A 34 -5.34 -11.55 -2.06
CA PRO A 34 -6.66 -11.06 -1.69
C PRO A 34 -7.72 -12.15 -1.89
N GLN A 35 -8.45 -12.47 -0.82
CA GLN A 35 -9.64 -13.32 -0.89
C GLN A 35 -10.90 -12.51 -1.28
N VAL A 36 -10.89 -11.21 -0.99
CA VAL A 36 -11.99 -10.28 -1.24
C VAL A 36 -11.43 -8.97 -1.78
N PHE A 37 -12.11 -8.41 -2.78
CA PHE A 37 -11.90 -7.06 -3.29
C PHE A 37 -13.07 -6.17 -2.83
N TYR A 38 -12.73 -5.00 -2.31
CA TYR A 38 -13.70 -4.02 -1.85
C TYR A 38 -14.01 -2.99 -2.94
N TYR A 39 -15.17 -2.36 -2.84
CA TYR A 39 -15.58 -1.22 -3.67
C TYR A 39 -15.90 0.02 -2.83
N THR A 40 -15.54 -0.03 -1.55
CA THR A 40 -15.75 1.02 -0.57
C THR A 40 -14.51 1.16 0.29
N PHE A 41 -14.23 2.39 0.73
CA PHE A 41 -13.26 2.65 1.80
C PHE A 41 -14.02 2.73 3.12
N GLY A 42 -13.55 2.01 4.12
CA GLY A 42 -14.23 1.90 5.41
C GLY A 42 -13.51 0.95 6.37
N PRO A 43 -14.09 0.69 7.54
CA PRO A 43 -13.49 -0.14 8.59
C PRO A 43 -13.61 -1.63 8.25
N HIS A 44 -13.02 -2.04 7.14
CA HIS A 44 -12.90 -3.45 6.75
C HIS A 44 -11.79 -4.11 7.56
N GLU A 45 -11.89 -5.42 7.77
CA GLU A 45 -10.83 -6.19 8.40
C GLU A 45 -9.52 -6.10 7.60
N PRO A 46 -8.37 -5.84 8.25
CA PRO A 46 -7.11 -5.75 7.54
C PRO A 46 -6.74 -7.06 6.85
N ALA A 47 -6.49 -6.99 5.55
CA ALA A 47 -6.01 -8.13 4.77
C ALA A 47 -4.53 -8.45 5.08
N LEU A 48 -3.79 -7.46 5.61
CA LEU A 48 -2.41 -7.60 6.06
C LEU A 48 -2.11 -6.54 7.12
N ARG A 49 -1.28 -6.88 8.11
CA ARG A 49 -0.70 -5.92 9.06
C ARG A 49 0.82 -5.88 8.88
N ILE A 50 1.40 -4.69 8.76
CA ILE A 50 2.84 -4.48 8.48
C ILE A 50 3.42 -3.37 9.36
N ALA A 51 4.75 -3.33 9.49
CA ALA A 51 5.43 -2.23 10.15
C ALA A 51 5.95 -1.21 9.12
N SER A 52 6.08 0.07 9.51
CA SER A 52 6.64 1.13 8.67
C SER A 52 7.98 0.73 8.05
N GLY A 53 8.12 0.90 6.74
CA GLY A 53 9.31 0.49 5.97
C GLY A 53 9.29 -0.94 5.42
N ASP A 54 8.28 -1.75 5.74
CA ASP A 54 8.07 -3.04 5.05
C ASP A 54 7.60 -2.83 3.60
N THR A 55 7.87 -3.82 2.73
CA THR A 55 7.43 -3.83 1.33
C THR A 55 6.25 -4.77 1.14
N VAL A 56 5.25 -4.36 0.36
CA VAL A 56 4.11 -5.21 -0.02
C VAL A 56 4.06 -5.35 -1.54
N ILE A 57 3.98 -6.59 -2.00
CA ILE A 57 3.71 -6.95 -3.40
C ILE A 57 2.24 -7.35 -3.48
N ALA A 58 1.45 -6.61 -4.25
CA ALA A 58 0.03 -6.86 -4.45
C ALA A 58 -0.29 -7.08 -5.93
N GLU A 59 -1.00 -8.15 -6.24
CA GLU A 59 -1.58 -8.36 -7.57
C GLU A 59 -2.99 -7.75 -7.61
N THR A 60 -3.11 -6.61 -8.28
CA THR A 60 -4.37 -5.86 -8.39
C THR A 60 -5.18 -6.29 -9.61
N ARG A 61 -6.47 -5.94 -9.60
CA ARG A 61 -7.30 -5.93 -10.80
C ARG A 61 -7.28 -4.55 -11.43
N ASP A 62 -7.56 -4.48 -12.73
CA ASP A 62 -7.77 -3.21 -13.40
C ASP A 62 -9.08 -2.53 -12.95
N ALA A 63 -9.34 -1.33 -13.47
CA ALA A 63 -10.52 -0.53 -13.13
C ALA A 63 -11.86 -1.23 -13.42
N PHE A 64 -11.87 -2.22 -14.32
CA PHE A 64 -13.04 -2.98 -14.71
C PHE A 64 -13.08 -4.40 -14.10
N GLY A 65 -12.11 -4.73 -13.24
CA GLY A 65 -12.04 -6.00 -12.54
C GLY A 65 -11.32 -7.11 -13.28
N TYR A 66 -10.56 -6.84 -14.34
CA TYR A 66 -9.80 -7.87 -15.05
C TYR A 66 -8.41 -8.09 -14.43
N ASP A 67 -7.91 -9.34 -14.48
CA ASP A 67 -6.49 -9.62 -14.25
C ASP A 67 -5.63 -9.44 -15.51
N ARG A 68 -4.34 -9.76 -15.35
CA ARG A 68 -3.32 -9.78 -16.40
C ARG A 68 -3.69 -10.59 -17.65
N ASP A 69 -4.54 -11.61 -17.51
CA ASP A 69 -4.95 -12.49 -18.60
C ASP A 69 -6.32 -12.11 -19.17
N ARG A 70 -6.86 -10.97 -18.73
CA ARG A 70 -8.22 -10.46 -19.03
C ARG A 70 -9.34 -11.37 -18.53
N SER A 71 -9.08 -12.17 -17.50
CA SER A 71 -10.15 -12.91 -16.83
C SER A 71 -10.87 -11.97 -15.85
N PRO A 72 -12.21 -11.96 -15.85
CA PRO A 72 -12.99 -11.10 -14.96
C PRO A 72 -12.85 -11.56 -13.51
N LEU A 73 -12.92 -10.61 -12.57
CA LEU A 73 -12.94 -10.87 -11.13
C LEU A 73 -14.15 -11.77 -10.79
N PRO A 74 -13.94 -12.94 -10.14
CA PRO A 74 -15.03 -13.82 -9.75
C PRO A 74 -16.01 -13.13 -8.78
N GLU A 75 -17.32 -13.40 -8.95
CA GLU A 75 -18.37 -12.85 -8.07
C GLU A 75 -18.13 -13.18 -6.59
N SER A 76 -17.59 -14.37 -6.30
CA SER A 76 -17.29 -14.80 -4.93
C SER A 76 -16.19 -13.96 -4.25
N MET A 77 -15.40 -13.22 -5.02
CA MET A 77 -14.35 -12.35 -4.51
C MET A 77 -14.81 -10.89 -4.41
N LYS A 78 -16.01 -10.54 -4.86
CA LYS A 78 -16.54 -9.19 -4.78
C LYS A 78 -17.22 -8.98 -3.44
N HIS A 79 -16.80 -7.95 -2.71
CA HIS A 79 -17.51 -7.52 -1.52
C HIS A 79 -18.87 -6.90 -1.90
N CYS A 80 -19.94 -7.48 -1.37
CA CYS A 80 -21.31 -7.01 -1.55
C CYS A 80 -21.95 -6.71 -0.19
N LEU A 81 -22.59 -5.54 -0.06
CA LEU A 81 -23.33 -5.17 1.14
C LEU A 81 -24.84 -5.40 0.93
N PRO A 82 -25.53 -6.11 1.85
CA PRO A 82 -26.98 -6.27 1.78
C PRO A 82 -27.69 -4.92 1.67
N GLY A 83 -28.69 -4.83 0.79
CA GLY A 83 -29.46 -3.60 0.59
C GLY A 83 -28.76 -2.51 -0.25
N THR A 84 -27.64 -2.85 -0.89
CA THR A 84 -26.93 -1.93 -1.80
C THR A 84 -26.89 -2.48 -3.23
N SER A 85 -26.62 -1.60 -4.20
CA SER A 85 -26.30 -1.98 -5.58
C SER A 85 -24.83 -1.69 -5.84
N LEU A 86 -24.11 -2.68 -6.35
CA LEU A 86 -22.68 -2.55 -6.57
C LEU A 86 -22.41 -1.67 -7.79
N LYS A 87 -21.50 -0.70 -7.64
CA LYS A 87 -20.88 -0.01 -8.78
C LYS A 87 -19.52 -0.63 -9.02
N GLU A 88 -19.45 -1.48 -10.03
CA GLU A 88 -18.24 -2.27 -10.34
C GLU A 88 -17.20 -1.43 -11.07
N SER A 89 -16.47 -0.62 -10.32
CA SER A 89 -15.33 0.12 -10.83
C SER A 89 -14.28 0.31 -9.75
N ASN A 90 -13.01 0.11 -10.12
CA ASN A 90 -11.85 0.23 -9.24
C ASN A 90 -11.93 -0.66 -7.99
N PRO A 91 -12.02 -1.99 -8.16
CA PRO A 91 -11.92 -2.91 -7.02
C PRO A 91 -10.58 -2.73 -6.29
N VAL A 92 -10.60 -2.64 -4.97
CA VAL A 92 -9.41 -2.39 -4.14
C VAL A 92 -9.06 -3.59 -3.27
N ILE A 93 -7.76 -3.79 -3.07
CA ILE A 93 -7.18 -4.77 -2.14
C ILE A 93 -6.85 -4.05 -0.84
N GLY A 94 -7.02 -4.75 0.28
CA GLY A 94 -6.72 -4.26 1.61
C GLY A 94 -7.95 -4.31 2.51
N PRO A 95 -8.03 -3.45 3.53
CA PRO A 95 -7.02 -2.46 3.92
C PRO A 95 -5.73 -3.13 4.40
N ILE A 96 -4.61 -2.42 4.23
CA ILE A 96 -3.35 -2.78 4.87
C ILE A 96 -3.26 -1.94 6.14
N TYR A 97 -3.16 -2.60 7.28
CA TYR A 97 -2.90 -1.94 8.55
C TYR A 97 -1.40 -1.72 8.70
N VAL A 98 -0.99 -0.47 8.94
CA VAL A 98 0.40 -0.15 9.26
C VAL A 98 0.44 0.12 10.76
N GLU A 99 1.28 -0.61 11.48
CA GLU A 99 1.46 -0.42 12.92
C GLU A 99 1.86 1.04 13.21
N ASP A 100 1.23 1.62 14.23
CA ASP A 100 1.47 2.99 14.73
C ASP A 100 1.22 4.14 13.74
N ALA A 101 0.39 3.93 12.70
CA ALA A 101 0.01 4.94 11.70
C ALA A 101 -1.05 5.96 12.18
#